data_AF-A0A0D0CE25-F1
#
_entry.id   AF-A0A0D0CE25-F1
#
_cell.length_a   1.000
_cell.length_b   1.000
_cell.length_c   1.000
_cell.angle_alpha   90.00
_cell.angle_beta   90.00
_cell.angle_gamma   90.00
#
_symmetry.space_group_name_H-M   'P 1'
#
loop_
_entity.id
_entity.type
_entity.pdbx_description
1 polymer ?
#
loop_
_entity_poly.entity_id
_entity_poly.type
_entity_poly.pdbx_seq_one_letter_code
_entity_poly.pdbx_strand_id
1 'polypeptide(L)'
;FSAFNDLFAITKKSNELLVDFASHVSKAVQAIKMLHKDKYTLEDLDKELETMALICSLPFECNNFVSSLLLLDTLEISKLQEVF
;
A
#
# COMPACT_ATOMS: atom_id res chain seq x y z
N PHE A 1 -1.24 5.23 0.83
CA PHE A 1 -0.60 4.67 -0.39
C PHE A 1 0.84 4.25 -0.15
N SER A 2 1.72 5.20 0.26
CA SER A 2 3.16 4.95 0.42
C SER A 2 3.49 3.68 1.21
N ALA A 3 2.87 3.45 2.36
CA ALA A 3 3.19 2.29 3.20
C ALA A 3 2.86 0.93 2.53
N PHE A 4 1.79 0.85 1.72
CA PHE A 4 1.49 -0.35 0.94
C PHE A 4 2.44 -0.50 -0.25
N ASN A 5 2.78 0.60 -0.91
CA ASN A 5 3.77 0.59 -1.99
C ASN A 5 5.14 0.10 -1.47
N ASP A 6 5.55 0.57 -0.29
CA ASP A 6 6.78 0.13 0.38
C ASP A 6 6.72 -1.37 0.72
N LEU A 7 5.58 -1.85 1.23
CA LEU A 7 5.36 -3.29 1.49
C LEU A 7 5.52 -4.13 0.22
N PHE A 8 4.88 -3.74 -0.89
CA PHE A 8 4.92 -4.51 -2.14
C PHE A 8 6.25 -4.37 -2.90
N ALA A 9 7.02 -3.32 -2.63
CA ALA A 9 8.37 -3.16 -3.18
C ALA A 9 9.42 -4.04 -2.48
N ILE A 10 9.09 -4.64 -1.33
CA ILE A 10 10.00 -5.53 -0.61
C ILE A 10 10.34 -6.75 -1.48
N THR A 11 11.62 -6.88 -1.79
CA THR A 11 12.16 -8.00 -2.56
C THR A 11 13.31 -8.63 -1.79
N LYS A 12 13.34 -9.96 -1.74
CA LYS A 12 14.38 -10.69 -1.02
C LYS A 12 15.72 -10.48 -1.72
N LYS A 13 16.75 -10.09 -0.98
CA LYS A 13 18.10 -9.96 -1.52
C LYS A 13 18.80 -11.32 -1.60
N SER A 14 19.73 -11.47 -2.54
CA SER A 14 20.43 -12.75 -2.79
C SER A 14 21.21 -13.27 -1.57
N ASN A 15 21.72 -12.38 -0.73
CA ASN A 15 22.50 -12.67 0.48
C ASN A 15 21.72 -12.56 1.81
N GLU A 16 20.43 -12.26 1.76
CA GLU A 16 19.57 -12.09 2.94
C GLU A 16 19.03 -13.45 3.43
N LEU A 17 19.02 -13.66 4.74
CA LEU A 17 18.39 -14.84 5.33
C LEU A 17 16.87 -14.71 5.28
N LEU A 18 16.17 -15.84 5.17
CA LEU A 18 14.70 -15.84 5.11
C LEU A 18 14.06 -15.22 6.37
N VAL A 19 14.69 -15.38 7.54
CA VAL A 19 14.21 -14.82 8.80
C VAL A 19 14.28 -13.29 8.82
N ASP A 20 15.35 -12.72 8.26
CA ASP A 20 15.53 -11.27 8.19
C ASP A 20 14.54 -10.67 7.19
N PHE A 21 14.38 -11.33 6.03
CA PHE A 21 13.39 -10.96 5.03
C PHE A 21 11.96 -10.97 5.60
N ALA A 22 11.58 -12.05 6.29
CA ALA A 22 10.26 -12.16 6.93
C ALA A 22 10.05 -11.09 8.03
N SER A 23 11.12 -10.74 8.76
CA SER A 23 11.09 -9.64 9.72
C SER A 23 10.84 -8.29 9.05
N HIS A 24 11.47 -8.02 7.90
CA HIS A 24 11.23 -6.80 7.12
C HIS A 24 9.77 -6.68 6.65
N VAL A 25 9.21 -7.76 6.10
CA VAL A 25 7.78 -7.80 5.71
C VAL A 25 6.87 -7.53 6.92
N SER A 26 7.15 -8.18 8.05
CA SER A 26 6.35 -8.01 9.28
C SER A 26 6.40 -6.56 9.80
N LYS A 27 7.57 -5.91 9.74
CA LYS A 27 7.73 -4.50 10.13
C LYS A 27 6.96 -3.56 9.20
N ALA A 28 6.95 -3.81 7.89
CA ALA A 28 6.18 -3.01 6.95
C ALA A 28 4.66 -3.12 7.21
N VAL A 29 4.16 -4.33 7.46
CA VAL A 29 2.76 -4.54 7.87
C VAL A 29 2.44 -3.83 9.19
N GLN A 30 3.37 -3.86 10.16
CA GLN A 30 3.17 -3.14 11.42
C GLN A 30 3.15 -1.62 11.23
N ALA A 31 3.98 -1.08 10.34
CA ALA A 31 3.98 0.33 9.98
C ALA A 31 2.63 0.75 9.37
N ILE A 32 2.05 -0.08 8.48
CA ILE A 32 0.69 0.13 7.95
C ILE A 32 -0.30 0.24 9.11
N LYS A 33 -0.32 -0.75 10.02
CA LYS A 33 -1.23 -0.76 11.18
C LYS A 33 -1.07 0.45 12.10
N MET A 34 0.14 0.99 12.24
CA MET A 34 0.42 2.17 13.07
C MET A 34 -0.10 3.48 12.46
N LEU A 35 -0.34 3.52 11.14
CA LEU A 35 -0.91 4.71 10.48
C LEU A 35 -2.38 4.89 10.79
N HIS A 36 -3.07 3.81 11.18
CA HIS A 36 -4.47 3.86 11.49
C HIS A 36 -4.70 4.22 12.97
N LYS A 37 -5.64 5.15 13.21
CA LYS A 37 -6.10 5.49 14.57
C LYS A 37 -6.91 4.33 15.16
N ASP A 38 -7.17 4.42 16.47
CA ASP A 38 -8.00 3.44 17.19
C ASP A 38 -9.34 3.23 16.46
N LYS A 39 -9.57 1.96 16.04
CA LYS A 39 -10.68 1.40 15.22
C LYS A 39 -10.33 0.91 13.80
N TYR A 40 -9.07 0.60 13.48
CA TYR A 40 -8.77 -0.13 12.25
C TYR A 40 -9.32 -1.55 12.27
N THR A 41 -10.21 -1.87 11.33
CA THR A 41 -10.84 -3.19 11.18
C THR A 41 -10.27 -3.98 10.01
N LEU A 42 -10.61 -5.27 9.94
CA LEU A 42 -10.27 -6.08 8.77
C LEU A 42 -10.98 -5.59 7.50
N GLU A 43 -12.20 -5.05 7.63
CA GLU A 43 -12.93 -4.46 6.50
C GLU A 43 -12.23 -3.20 5.96
N ASP A 44 -11.57 -2.42 6.82
CA ASP A 44 -10.78 -1.26 6.38
C ASP A 44 -9.55 -1.72 5.60
N LEU A 45 -8.89 -2.79 6.07
CA LEU A 45 -7.78 -3.42 5.35
C LEU A 45 -8.21 -3.96 3.98
N ASP A 46 -9.35 -4.64 3.89
CA ASP A 46 -9.87 -5.19 2.63
C ASP A 46 -10.17 -4.06 1.62
N LYS A 47 -10.75 -2.95 2.06
CA LYS A 47 -10.99 -1.76 1.21
C LYS A 47 -9.69 -1.11 0.73
N GLU A 48 -8.70 -0.97 1.61
CA GLU A 48 -7.40 -0.44 1.24
C GLU A 48 -6.67 -1.37 0.24
N LEU A 49 -6.80 -2.68 0.43
CA LEU A 49 -6.26 -3.69 -0.48
C LEU A 49 -6.92 -3.63 -1.86
N GLU A 50 -8.26 -3.55 -1.92
CA GLU A 50 -9.00 -3.37 -3.17
C GLU A 50 -8.54 -2.11 -3.91
N THR A 51 -8.42 -1.02 -3.17
CA THR A 51 -7.97 0.26 -3.70
C THR A 51 -6.52 0.19 -4.22
N MET A 52 -5.62 -0.47 -3.50
CA MET A 52 -4.24 -0.72 -3.95
C MET A 52 -4.19 -1.59 -5.21
N ALA A 53 -4.98 -2.67 -5.26
CA ALA A 53 -5.05 -3.54 -6.41
C ALA A 53 -5.55 -2.79 -7.65
N LEU A 54 -6.55 -1.91 -7.49
CA LEU A 54 -7.03 -1.04 -8.56
C LEU A 54 -5.90 -0.13 -9.07
N ILE A 55 -5.17 0.56 -8.18
CA ILE A 55 -4.06 1.44 -8.58
C ILE A 55 -2.97 0.67 -9.31
N CYS A 56 -2.57 -0.51 -8.81
CA CYS A 56 -1.56 -1.36 -9.45
C CYS A 56 -2.01 -1.94 -10.79
N SER A 57 -3.31 -1.96 -11.08
CA SER A 57 -3.87 -2.42 -12.36
C SER A 57 -3.99 -1.32 -13.41
N LEU A 58 -3.76 -0.05 -13.04
CA LEU A 58 -3.83 1.06 -13.97
C LEU A 58 -2.69 0.99 -15.00
N PRO A 59 -2.96 1.42 -16.24
CA PRO A 59 -1.96 1.41 -17.30
C PRO A 59 -0.92 2.53 -17.08
N PHE A 60 0.25 2.42 -17.71
CA PHE A 60 1.41 3.30 -17.47
C PHE A 60 1.10 4.78 -17.75
N GLU A 61 0.16 5.08 -18.65
CA GLU A 61 -0.32 6.41 -18.98
C GLU A 61 -0.93 7.12 -17.75
N CYS A 62 -1.40 6.35 -16.77
CA CYS A 62 -1.90 6.85 -15.50
C CYS A 62 -0.78 7.10 -14.46
N ASN A 63 0.50 6.94 -14.78
CA ASN A 63 1.58 7.10 -13.79
C ASN A 63 1.64 8.47 -13.12
N ASN A 64 1.29 9.55 -13.83
CA ASN A 64 1.20 10.88 -13.24
C ASN A 64 0.09 10.94 -12.17
N PHE A 65 -1.02 10.23 -12.42
CA PHE A 65 -2.11 10.08 -11.47
C PHE A 65 -1.70 9.18 -10.30
N VAL A 66 -1.09 8.02 -10.55
CA VAL A 66 -0.55 7.15 -9.48
C VAL A 66 0.45 7.91 -8.59
N SER A 67 1.27 8.79 -9.19
CA SER A 67 2.23 9.61 -8.45
C SER A 67 1.56 10.67 -7.59
N SER A 68 0.41 11.23 -7.99
CA SER A 68 -0.33 12.17 -7.14
C SER A 68 -0.99 11.47 -5.94
N LEU A 69 -1.30 10.17 -6.04
CA LEU A 69 -1.81 9.36 -4.93
C LEU A 69 -0.78 9.14 -3.81
N LEU A 70 0.53 9.27 -4.08
CA LEU A 70 1.58 9.25 -3.05
C LEU A 70 1.46 10.43 -2.07
N LEU A 71 0.82 11.52 -2.49
CA LEU A 71 0.64 12.74 -1.70
C LEU A 71 -0.65 12.73 -0.87
N LEU A 72 -1.49 11.70 -1.00
CA LEU A 72 -2.74 11.60 -0.25
C LEU A 72 -2.54 10.98 1.13
N ASP A 73 -3.15 11.61 2.14
CA ASP A 73 -3.16 11.14 3.52
C ASP A 73 -4.00 9.87 3.71
N THR A 74 -5.03 9.65 2.88
CA THR A 74 -5.92 8.48 2.95
C THR A 74 -6.18 7.86 1.58
N LEU A 75 -6.25 6.52 1.55
CA LEU A 75 -6.60 5.74 0.36
C LEU A 75 -8.10 5.44 0.38
N GLU A 76 -8.90 6.28 -0.27
CA GLU A 76 -10.36 6.07 -0.38
C GLU A 76 -10.74 5.85 -1.84
N ILE A 77 -11.40 4.72 -2.12
CA ILE A 77 -11.81 4.34 -3.49
C ILE A 77 -12.78 5.35 -4.12
N SER A 78 -13.58 6.02 -3.30
CA SER A 78 -14.47 7.12 -3.70
C SER A 78 -13.71 8.28 -4.32
N LYS A 79 -12.52 8.63 -3.78
CA LYS A 79 -11.66 9.68 -4.36
C LYS A 79 -11.01 9.23 -5.67
N LEU A 80 -10.78 7.94 -5.86
CA LEU A 80 -10.28 7.39 -7.12
C LEU A 80 -11.33 7.44 -8.23
N GLN A 81 -12.59 7.14 -7.90
CA GLN A 81 -13.71 7.18 -8.83
C GLN A 81 -14.06 8.60 -9.29
N GLU A 82 -13.76 9.65 -8.50
CA GLU A 82 -13.98 11.04 -8.92
C GLU A 82 -12.93 11.56 -9.92
N VAL A 83 -11.77 10.89 -10.01
CA VAL A 83 -10.67 11.30 -10.91
C VAL A 83 -10.69 10.52 -12.24
N PHE A 84 -11.56 9.52 -12.37
CA PHE A 84 -11.86 8.81 -13.61
C PHE A 84 -13.23 9.21 -14.17
#